data_AF-A0A8B5WRN5-F1
#
_entry.id   AF-A0A8B5WRN5-F1
#
_cell.length_a   1.000
_cell.length_b   1.000
_cell.length_c   1.000
_cell.angle_alpha   90.00
_cell.angle_beta   90.00
_cell.angle_gamma   90.00
#
_symmetry.space_group_name_H-M   'P 1'
#
loop_
_entity.id
_entity.type
_entity.pdbx_description
1 polymer ?
#
loop_
_entity_poly.entity_id
_entity_poly.type
_entity_poly.pdbx_seq_one_letter_code
_entity_poly.pdbx_strand_id
1 'polypeptide(L)'
;PAGLETERALAMWLFSKNHTPAAFEDFHDLEIHALRNDFGFLTLPLLVDAPEALSPEKAGLDTVQAFSIGECFARQSFSESNRTVLAVQGGGEPMNVCNHRHYSANSFILAHNYERLLADPGHSCYRSTLRRLDLSTMSHNTCTFDAREQINAGRVRAFTSDRQGLAQPPDPVGYLLISSRVDDVVVVGYDCAAAYDEVITRFARFWVLCGAHAVFIVDRISATQPVGTTWHWTLDNRDGRLTHKVGKTQNLVVRRGDAGMKLFHVGPGEFAGPVYGFLHDWYSPEPAQMGEGTDGTGIGYTVRDPEQRTDCTMVHAIGMGTFGGTASWHLRKSDDRSIVLDGAPEAERVSWRLEIDDESAPALSVVNETAGKAYTMFPSSSGRWEFTVKDR
;
A
#
# COMPACT_ATOMS: atom_id res chain seq x y z
N PRO A 1 -20.67 26.80 11.75
CA PRO A 1 -20.43 25.52 12.47
C PRO A 1 -18.92 25.29 12.61
N ALA A 2 -18.42 25.01 13.82
CA ALA A 2 -16.98 24.98 14.11
C ALA A 2 -16.14 24.04 13.21
N GLY A 3 -16.75 22.98 12.66
CA GLY A 3 -16.06 22.06 11.73
C GLY A 3 -15.69 22.70 10.38
N LEU A 4 -16.51 23.62 9.87
CA LEU A 4 -16.27 24.26 8.56
C LEU A 4 -15.03 25.16 8.58
N GLU A 5 -14.73 25.79 9.72
CA GLU A 5 -13.56 26.66 9.85
C GLU A 5 -12.26 25.83 9.86
N THR A 6 -12.25 24.74 10.63
CA THR A 6 -11.15 23.75 10.63
C THR A 6 -10.90 23.18 9.24
N GLU A 7 -11.95 22.78 8.51
CA GLU A 7 -11.84 22.26 7.14
C GLU A 7 -11.25 23.28 6.18
N ARG A 8 -11.68 24.55 6.25
CA ARG A 8 -11.12 25.63 5.42
C ARG A 8 -9.64 25.88 5.74
N ALA A 9 -9.26 25.84 7.01
CA ALA A 9 -7.88 26.03 7.44
C ALA A 9 -6.98 24.85 7.04
N LEU A 10 -7.47 23.61 7.12
CA LEU A 10 -6.81 22.41 6.61
C LEU A 10 -6.64 22.45 5.08
N ALA A 11 -7.67 22.89 4.35
CA ALA A 11 -7.61 23.07 2.91
C ALA A 11 -6.55 24.12 2.52
N MET A 12 -6.46 25.22 3.27
CA MET A 12 -5.42 26.22 3.05
C MET A 12 -4.01 25.69 3.35
N TRP A 13 -3.87 24.84 4.38
CA TRP A 13 -2.60 24.15 4.65
C TRP A 13 -2.19 23.23 3.49
N LEU A 14 -3.12 22.42 2.99
CA LEU A 14 -2.89 21.54 1.83
C LEU A 14 -2.49 22.36 0.59
N PHE A 15 -3.22 23.46 0.34
CA PHE A 15 -2.94 24.36 -0.76
C PHE A 15 -1.52 24.95 -0.65
N SER A 16 -1.15 25.42 0.53
CA SER A 16 0.16 26.03 0.80
C SER A 16 1.29 25.01 0.63
N LYS A 17 1.08 23.75 1.04
CA LYS A 17 2.09 22.69 0.91
C LYS A 17 2.26 22.18 -0.51
N ASN A 18 1.19 22.08 -1.29
CA ASN A 18 1.24 21.46 -2.62
C ASN A 18 1.39 22.46 -3.76
N HIS A 19 0.89 23.69 -3.64
CA HIS A 19 0.83 24.64 -4.76
C HIS A 19 1.77 25.84 -4.62
N THR A 20 2.19 26.21 -3.40
CA THR A 20 3.12 27.34 -3.22
C THR A 20 4.55 27.00 -3.66
N PRO A 21 5.11 25.80 -3.36
CA PRO A 21 6.40 25.39 -3.91
C PRO A 21 6.37 25.20 -5.43
N ALA A 22 5.29 24.59 -5.96
CA ALA A 22 5.07 24.31 -7.38
C ALA A 22 5.09 25.56 -8.29
N ALA A 23 4.88 26.76 -7.74
CA ALA A 23 4.99 28.00 -8.50
C ALA A 23 6.40 28.28 -9.03
N PHE A 24 7.42 27.64 -8.45
CA PHE A 24 8.83 27.96 -8.69
C PHE A 24 9.73 26.73 -8.91
N GLU A 25 9.19 25.52 -8.84
CA GLU A 25 9.93 24.26 -9.04
C GLU A 25 9.49 23.57 -10.34
N ASP A 26 10.44 22.87 -11.00
CA ASP A 26 10.09 21.83 -11.98
C ASP A 26 9.44 20.62 -11.26
N PHE A 27 9.02 19.59 -12.00
CA PHE A 27 8.35 18.37 -11.51
C PHE A 27 8.74 17.90 -10.10
N HIS A 28 7.74 17.69 -9.22
CA HIS A 28 7.95 17.14 -7.88
C HIS A 28 6.95 16.02 -7.52
N ASP A 29 7.34 15.12 -6.61
CA ASP A 29 6.59 13.92 -6.21
C ASP A 29 5.18 14.17 -5.66
N LEU A 30 4.86 15.42 -5.27
CA LEU A 30 3.55 15.81 -4.76
C LEU A 30 2.51 16.12 -5.86
N GLU A 31 2.91 16.20 -7.15
CA GLU A 31 2.02 16.55 -8.27
C GLU A 31 1.48 15.35 -9.06
N ILE A 32 1.82 14.14 -8.62
CA ILE A 32 1.73 12.96 -9.46
C ILE A 32 0.35 12.30 -9.33
N HIS A 33 -0.24 11.96 -10.48
CA HIS A 33 -1.63 11.55 -10.70
C HIS A 33 -2.67 12.69 -10.67
N ALA A 34 -2.24 13.95 -10.61
CA ALA A 34 -3.11 15.12 -10.75
C ALA A 34 -3.10 15.68 -12.17
N LEU A 35 -4.02 16.60 -12.48
CA LEU A 35 -3.91 17.45 -13.65
C LEU A 35 -2.70 18.38 -13.45
N ARG A 36 -1.90 18.64 -14.50
CA ARG A 36 -0.85 19.65 -14.45
C ARG A 36 -1.47 20.98 -14.02
N ASN A 37 -1.08 21.47 -12.85
CA ASN A 37 -1.60 22.70 -12.29
C ASN A 37 -0.88 23.90 -12.93
N ASP A 38 -1.23 24.25 -14.16
CA ASP A 38 -0.93 25.60 -14.64
C ASP A 38 -1.85 26.58 -13.88
N PHE A 39 -1.30 27.70 -13.39
CA PHE A 39 -1.95 28.74 -12.57
C PHE A 39 -3.11 29.50 -13.29
N GLY A 40 -4.04 28.78 -13.93
CA GLY A 40 -5.24 29.31 -14.57
C GLY A 40 -6.49 29.23 -13.70
N PHE A 41 -6.37 28.96 -12.40
CA PHE A 41 -7.54 28.73 -11.56
C PHE A 41 -8.28 30.04 -11.18
N LEU A 42 -9.61 29.99 -11.31
CA LEU A 42 -10.58 30.91 -10.69
C LEU A 42 -10.53 30.90 -9.14
N THR A 43 -9.58 30.19 -8.51
CA THR A 43 -9.41 30.10 -7.06
C THR A 43 -8.49 31.18 -6.49
N LEU A 44 -7.62 31.82 -7.30
CA LEU A 44 -6.76 32.91 -6.81
C LEU A 44 -7.56 34.08 -6.20
N PRO A 45 -8.71 34.51 -6.77
CA PRO A 45 -9.56 35.50 -6.13
C PRO A 45 -10.15 35.05 -4.79
N LEU A 46 -10.25 33.74 -4.52
CA LEU A 46 -10.76 33.20 -3.27
C LEU A 46 -9.66 33.08 -2.20
N LEU A 47 -8.38 33.17 -2.56
CA LEU A 47 -7.26 33.10 -1.62
C LEU A 47 -7.17 34.31 -0.69
N VAL A 48 -7.67 35.48 -1.11
CA VAL A 48 -7.64 36.70 -0.28
C VAL A 48 -8.48 36.56 0.99
N ASP A 49 -9.51 35.71 0.95
CA ASP A 49 -10.41 35.41 2.07
C ASP A 49 -10.12 34.05 2.71
N ALA A 50 -8.98 33.42 2.38
CA ALA A 50 -8.58 32.15 2.96
C ALA A 50 -8.18 32.33 4.43
N PRO A 51 -8.58 31.41 5.33
CA PRO A 51 -8.13 31.45 6.72
C PRO A 51 -6.64 31.12 6.83
N GLU A 52 -6.07 31.33 8.01
CA GLU A 52 -4.72 30.83 8.30
C GLU A 52 -4.65 29.31 8.16
N ALA A 53 -3.55 28.81 7.60
CA ALA A 53 -3.33 27.39 7.42
C ALA A 53 -3.24 26.65 8.76
N LEU A 54 -4.05 25.60 8.94
CA LEU A 54 -4.01 24.72 10.10
C LEU A 54 -3.39 23.38 9.70
N SER A 55 -2.32 22.96 10.39
CA SER A 55 -1.69 21.67 10.11
C SER A 55 -2.55 20.50 10.64
N PRO A 56 -2.47 19.30 10.03
CA PRO A 56 -3.18 18.12 10.50
C PRO A 56 -2.96 17.80 11.99
N GLU A 57 -1.74 17.98 12.51
CA GLU A 57 -1.42 17.77 13.93
C GLU A 57 -2.16 18.76 14.82
N LYS A 58 -2.16 20.03 14.44
CA LYS A 58 -2.85 21.08 15.20
C LYS A 58 -4.37 20.87 15.18
N ALA A 59 -4.88 20.26 14.11
CA ALA A 59 -6.28 19.85 13.99
C ALA A 59 -6.60 18.55 14.74
N GLY A 60 -5.61 17.86 15.31
CA GLY A 60 -5.81 16.59 16.02
C GLY A 60 -6.21 15.44 15.10
N LEU A 61 -5.79 15.46 13.83
CA LEU A 61 -6.06 14.36 12.90
C LEU A 61 -5.21 13.14 13.22
N ASP A 62 -5.82 11.96 13.10
CA ASP A 62 -5.13 10.70 13.28
C ASP A 62 -4.16 10.41 12.14
N THR A 63 -3.03 9.78 12.47
CA THR A 63 -2.04 9.36 11.47
C THR A 63 -2.45 8.09 10.72
N VAL A 64 -3.57 7.48 11.09
CA VAL A 64 -4.17 6.34 10.40
C VAL A 64 -5.66 6.60 10.23
N GLN A 65 -6.15 6.51 9.00
CA GLN A 65 -7.55 6.74 8.70
C GLN A 65 -7.98 5.84 7.55
N ALA A 66 -9.03 5.05 7.79
CA ALA A 66 -9.77 4.33 6.76
C ALA A 66 -10.97 5.16 6.30
N PHE A 67 -11.28 5.06 5.01
CA PHE A 67 -12.38 5.75 4.36
C PHE A 67 -13.41 4.73 3.86
N SER A 68 -14.67 5.13 3.78
CA SER A 68 -15.77 4.25 3.34
C SER A 68 -15.56 3.68 1.94
N ILE A 69 -14.80 4.37 1.09
CA ILE A 69 -14.44 3.90 -0.25
C ILE A 69 -13.43 2.75 -0.26
N GLY A 70 -12.91 2.32 0.90
CA GLY A 70 -11.99 1.19 1.01
C GLY A 70 -10.50 1.56 1.00
N GLU A 71 -10.22 2.86 0.93
CA GLU A 71 -8.86 3.36 1.04
C GLU A 71 -8.49 3.58 2.50
N CYS A 72 -7.24 3.29 2.85
CA CYS A 72 -6.70 3.60 4.17
C CYS A 72 -5.32 4.21 4.01
N PHE A 73 -5.09 5.32 4.72
CA PHE A 73 -3.79 5.96 4.77
C PHE A 73 -3.23 5.78 6.18
N ALA A 74 -1.98 5.34 6.25
CA ALA A 74 -1.22 5.24 7.49
C ALA A 74 0.11 5.98 7.31
N ARG A 75 0.49 6.80 8.28
CA ARG A 75 1.76 7.52 8.29
C ARG A 75 2.37 7.50 9.68
N GLN A 76 3.68 7.66 9.74
CA GLN A 76 4.38 7.72 11.02
C GLN A 76 4.09 9.05 11.75
N SER A 77 4.05 10.17 11.02
CA SER A 77 3.74 11.50 11.54
C SER A 77 3.13 12.37 10.44
N PHE A 78 2.56 13.53 10.79
CA PHE A 78 2.27 14.59 9.81
C PHE A 78 3.41 15.60 9.69
N SER A 79 4.38 15.55 10.63
CA SER A 79 5.44 16.54 10.73
C SER A 79 6.45 16.42 9.58
N GLU A 80 7.35 17.39 9.47
CA GLU A 80 8.44 17.36 8.49
C GLU A 80 9.41 16.19 8.71
N SER A 81 9.38 15.54 9.88
CA SER A 81 10.11 14.30 10.14
C SER A 81 9.33 13.04 9.77
N ASN A 82 8.18 13.15 9.08
CA ASN A 82 7.43 11.98 8.62
C ASN A 82 8.25 11.22 7.58
N ARG A 83 8.69 10.02 7.95
CA ARG A 83 9.51 9.21 7.05
C ARG A 83 8.67 8.29 6.19
N THR A 84 7.68 7.61 6.77
CA THR A 84 6.99 6.51 6.10
C THR A 84 5.49 6.75 5.95
N VAL A 85 4.99 6.49 4.75
CA VAL A 85 3.57 6.53 4.42
C VAL A 85 3.18 5.24 3.70
N LEU A 86 2.08 4.66 4.15
CA LEU A 86 1.36 3.57 3.52
C LEU A 86 0.02 4.11 3.01
N ALA A 87 -0.30 3.80 1.76
CA ALA A 87 -1.65 3.95 1.22
C ALA A 87 -2.15 2.58 0.78
N VAL A 88 -3.31 2.15 1.26
CA VAL A 88 -3.87 0.82 1.05
C VAL A 88 -5.20 0.94 0.32
N GLN A 89 -5.45 0.05 -0.64
CA GLN A 89 -6.75 -0.13 -1.28
C GLN A 89 -7.30 -1.51 -0.91
N GLY A 90 -8.22 -1.54 0.05
CA GLY A 90 -8.78 -2.78 0.62
C GLY A 90 -10.24 -3.06 0.24
N GLY A 91 -10.82 -2.28 -0.68
CA GLY A 91 -12.25 -2.38 -0.98
C GLY A 91 -13.11 -1.82 0.15
N GLY A 92 -14.29 -1.32 -0.20
CA GLY A 92 -15.13 -0.59 0.74
C GLY A 92 -16.60 -0.66 0.37
N GLU A 93 -17.36 0.26 0.93
CA GLU A 93 -18.79 0.37 0.73
C GLU A 93 -19.17 0.43 -0.77
N PRO A 94 -20.37 -0.05 -1.12
CA PRO A 94 -20.91 0.03 -2.46
C PRO A 94 -20.86 1.45 -2.99
N MET A 95 -20.21 1.65 -4.15
CA MET A 95 -20.16 2.96 -4.80
C MET A 95 -21.10 3.00 -6.00
N ASN A 96 -21.79 4.14 -6.18
CA ASN A 96 -22.66 4.35 -7.34
C ASN A 96 -21.90 4.46 -8.67
N VAL A 97 -20.58 4.72 -8.62
CA VAL A 97 -19.72 4.85 -9.82
C VAL A 97 -18.40 4.13 -9.56
N CYS A 98 -17.94 3.30 -10.51
CA CYS A 98 -16.70 2.51 -10.38
C CYS A 98 -15.73 2.66 -11.56
N ASN A 99 -16.00 3.56 -12.52
CA ASN A 99 -15.31 3.64 -13.82
C ASN A 99 -13.80 4.01 -13.76
N HIS A 100 -13.32 4.48 -12.61
CA HIS A 100 -11.91 4.82 -12.38
C HIS A 100 -11.21 3.85 -11.42
N ARG A 101 -11.87 2.76 -10.99
CA ARG A 101 -11.20 1.76 -10.15
C ARG A 101 -10.37 0.79 -10.98
N HIS A 102 -9.25 0.36 -10.39
CA HIS A 102 -8.42 -0.71 -10.90
C HIS A 102 -8.76 -2.03 -10.20
N TYR A 103 -8.24 -3.14 -10.71
CA TYR A 103 -8.36 -4.45 -10.07
C TYR A 103 -7.29 -4.63 -8.97
N SER A 104 -7.22 -3.67 -8.05
CA SER A 104 -6.14 -3.49 -7.09
C SER A 104 -6.56 -3.76 -5.64
N ALA A 105 -7.54 -4.66 -5.43
CA ALA A 105 -7.95 -5.05 -4.09
C ALA A 105 -6.76 -5.63 -3.28
N ASN A 106 -6.64 -5.24 -2.01
CA ASN A 106 -5.49 -5.53 -1.14
C ASN A 106 -4.12 -5.06 -1.67
N SER A 107 -4.10 -4.07 -2.56
CA SER A 107 -2.86 -3.41 -2.98
C SER A 107 -2.46 -2.30 -2.01
N PHE A 108 -1.21 -1.84 -2.14
CA PHE A 108 -0.71 -0.71 -1.39
C PHE A 108 0.45 0.00 -2.09
N ILE A 109 0.67 1.23 -1.68
CA ILE A 109 1.82 2.08 -2.04
C ILE A 109 2.62 2.31 -0.77
N LEU A 110 3.94 2.28 -0.89
CA LEU A 110 4.87 2.55 0.21
C LEU A 110 5.85 3.64 -0.19
N ALA A 111 5.83 4.73 0.57
CA ALA A 111 6.79 5.81 0.47
C ALA A 111 7.66 5.88 1.73
N HIS A 112 8.96 6.15 1.54
CA HIS A 112 9.91 6.39 2.61
C HIS A 112 10.81 7.58 2.26
N ASN A 113 11.10 8.47 3.22
CA ASN A 113 11.92 9.67 3.02
C ASN A 113 11.54 10.45 1.75
N TYR A 114 10.23 10.69 1.56
CA TYR A 114 9.64 11.40 0.41
C TYR A 114 9.79 10.72 -0.96
N GLU A 115 10.28 9.48 -1.01
CA GLU A 115 10.37 8.70 -2.25
C GLU A 115 9.38 7.54 -2.22
N ARG A 116 8.59 7.39 -3.29
CA ARG A 116 7.75 6.20 -3.50
C ARG A 116 8.65 5.05 -3.92
N LEU A 117 8.64 3.95 -3.16
CA LEU A 117 9.46 2.77 -3.45
C LEU A 117 8.62 1.65 -4.05
N LEU A 118 7.44 1.40 -3.47
CA LEU A 118 6.39 0.57 -4.06
C LEU A 118 5.28 1.48 -4.55
N ALA A 119 4.92 1.35 -5.82
CA ALA A 119 3.97 2.23 -6.49
C ALA A 119 2.94 1.41 -7.27
N ASP A 120 1.81 2.06 -7.55
CA ASP A 120 0.80 1.58 -8.48
C ASP A 120 0.93 2.38 -9.80
N PRO A 121 0.51 1.81 -10.95
CA PRO A 121 0.71 2.40 -12.28
C PRO A 121 0.08 3.78 -12.46
N GLY A 122 -0.98 4.10 -11.72
CA GLY A 122 -1.78 5.30 -11.95
C GLY A 122 -2.68 5.15 -13.16
N HIS A 123 -3.01 6.26 -13.83
CA HIS A 123 -3.98 6.25 -14.93
C HIS A 123 -3.36 6.72 -16.24
N SER A 124 -3.33 5.83 -17.23
CA SER A 124 -3.19 6.22 -18.63
C SER A 124 -4.48 6.79 -19.21
N CYS A 125 -4.36 7.36 -20.41
CA CYS A 125 -5.50 7.80 -21.21
C CYS A 125 -6.49 6.63 -21.46
N TYR A 126 -7.80 6.89 -21.45
CA TYR A 126 -8.82 5.88 -21.78
C TYR A 126 -8.68 5.24 -23.15
N ARG A 127 -8.05 5.97 -24.07
CA ARG A 127 -7.80 5.54 -25.45
C ARG A 127 -6.45 4.84 -25.61
N SER A 128 -5.62 4.85 -24.56
CA SER A 128 -4.34 4.17 -24.55
C SER A 128 -4.52 2.66 -24.52
N THR A 129 -3.64 1.95 -25.22
CA THR A 129 -3.56 0.48 -25.14
C THR A 129 -3.03 0.02 -23.79
N LEU A 130 -2.33 0.90 -23.05
CA LEU A 130 -1.76 0.64 -21.73
C LEU A 130 -2.82 0.45 -20.66
N ARG A 131 -4.00 1.08 -20.80
CA ARG A 131 -5.07 1.04 -19.81
C ARG A 131 -5.41 -0.36 -19.30
N ARG A 132 -5.37 -1.39 -20.15
CA ARG A 132 -5.66 -2.76 -19.71
C ARG A 132 -4.60 -3.31 -18.74
N LEU A 133 -3.35 -2.91 -18.93
CA LEU A 133 -2.24 -3.25 -18.04
C LEU A 133 -2.37 -2.49 -16.73
N ASP A 134 -2.66 -1.19 -16.78
CA ASP A 134 -2.76 -0.36 -15.56
C ASP A 134 -3.89 -0.81 -14.65
N LEU A 135 -5.02 -1.25 -15.24
CA LEU A 135 -6.14 -1.79 -14.47
C LEU A 135 -5.88 -3.18 -13.90
N SER A 136 -4.91 -3.92 -14.42
CA SER A 136 -4.68 -5.33 -14.10
C SER A 136 -4.10 -5.49 -12.70
N THR A 137 -4.64 -6.45 -11.94
CA THR A 137 -4.13 -6.86 -10.61
C THR A 137 -2.63 -7.12 -10.59
N MET A 138 -2.07 -7.64 -11.69
CA MET A 138 -0.64 -7.95 -11.80
C MET A 138 0.26 -6.71 -11.82
N SER A 139 -0.29 -5.52 -12.04
CA SER A 139 0.45 -4.25 -12.05
C SER A 139 0.49 -3.58 -10.68
N HIS A 140 -0.21 -4.14 -9.67
CA HIS A 140 -0.33 -3.59 -8.33
C HIS A 140 0.40 -4.43 -7.29
N ASN A 141 0.71 -3.85 -6.14
CA ASN A 141 1.37 -4.53 -5.02
C ASN A 141 0.41 -5.46 -4.24
N THR A 142 -0.19 -6.43 -4.92
CA THR A 142 -1.16 -7.41 -4.40
C THR A 142 -0.84 -8.83 -4.90
N CYS A 143 -1.76 -9.78 -4.78
CA CYS A 143 -1.58 -11.13 -5.32
C CYS A 143 -2.68 -11.52 -6.32
N THR A 144 -2.31 -12.47 -7.17
CA THR A 144 -3.22 -13.18 -8.07
C THR A 144 -3.22 -14.66 -7.73
N PHE A 145 -4.33 -15.33 -8.04
CA PHE A 145 -4.50 -16.76 -7.81
C PHE A 145 -4.71 -17.51 -9.12
N ASP A 146 -4.25 -18.76 -9.20
CA ASP A 146 -4.43 -19.65 -10.34
C ASP A 146 -4.87 -21.05 -9.89
N ALA A 147 -5.93 -21.63 -10.46
CA ALA A 147 -6.28 -23.04 -10.22
C ALA A 147 -6.02 -23.89 -11.46
N ARG A 148 -5.49 -25.11 -11.28
CA ARG A 148 -5.10 -26.01 -12.40
C ARG A 148 -6.25 -26.38 -13.34
N GLU A 149 -7.48 -26.48 -12.83
CA GLU A 149 -8.63 -27.01 -13.59
C GLU A 149 -9.49 -25.93 -14.25
N GLN A 150 -9.23 -24.65 -13.96
CA GLN A 150 -9.97 -23.53 -14.52
C GLN A 150 -9.01 -22.44 -14.96
N ILE A 151 -8.98 -22.15 -16.26
CA ILE A 151 -8.17 -21.08 -16.89
C ILE A 151 -8.48 -19.68 -16.30
N ASN A 152 -9.51 -19.55 -15.45
CA ASN A 152 -10.02 -18.30 -14.89
C ASN A 152 -10.22 -18.29 -13.36
N ALA A 153 -9.81 -19.33 -12.62
CA ALA A 153 -9.96 -19.34 -11.17
C ALA A 153 -9.11 -18.24 -10.52
N GLY A 154 -9.64 -17.55 -9.50
CA GLY A 154 -8.97 -16.44 -8.85
C GLY A 154 -8.96 -15.14 -9.66
N ARG A 155 -9.82 -15.00 -10.67
CA ARG A 155 -9.94 -13.72 -11.39
C ARG A 155 -10.65 -12.68 -10.53
N VAL A 156 -10.11 -11.46 -10.51
CA VAL A 156 -10.84 -10.32 -9.95
C VAL A 156 -12.13 -10.15 -10.75
N ARG A 157 -13.27 -10.12 -10.04
CA ARG A 157 -14.58 -9.85 -10.63
C ARG A 157 -14.49 -8.49 -11.28
N ALA A 158 -14.68 -8.44 -12.60
CA ALA A 158 -14.75 -7.17 -13.30
C ALA A 158 -15.85 -6.31 -12.65
N PHE A 159 -15.55 -5.03 -12.42
CA PHE A 159 -16.60 -4.06 -12.12
C PHE A 159 -17.46 -3.94 -13.38
N THR A 160 -18.48 -4.79 -13.51
CA THR A 160 -19.31 -4.83 -14.71
C THR A 160 -20.15 -3.57 -14.75
N SER A 161 -19.72 -2.62 -15.59
CA SER A 161 -20.47 -1.42 -15.95
C SER A 161 -21.69 -1.72 -16.83
N ASP A 162 -21.92 -2.98 -17.19
CA ASP A 162 -22.97 -3.39 -18.13
C ASP A 162 -24.39 -3.38 -17.55
N ARG A 163 -24.58 -2.85 -16.33
CA ARG A 163 -25.92 -2.56 -15.83
C ARG A 163 -26.46 -1.28 -16.48
N GLN A 164 -27.25 -1.48 -17.53
CA GLN A 164 -28.12 -0.44 -18.09
C GLN A 164 -29.10 0.05 -17.00
N GLY A 165 -28.81 1.21 -16.40
CA GLY A 165 -29.72 1.93 -15.49
C GLY A 165 -29.04 2.45 -14.23
N LEU A 166 -29.74 3.34 -13.50
CA LEU A 166 -29.42 3.80 -12.13
C LEU A 166 -29.54 2.64 -11.12
N ALA A 167 -28.87 1.52 -11.40
CA ALA A 167 -28.97 0.29 -10.64
C ALA A 167 -28.29 0.46 -9.28
N GLN A 168 -28.79 -0.28 -8.29
CA GLN A 168 -28.21 -0.40 -6.96
C GLN A 168 -26.70 -0.64 -7.05
N PRO A 169 -25.91 0.03 -6.18
CA PRO A 169 -24.46 -0.10 -6.20
C PRO A 169 -24.07 -1.57 -5.94
N PRO A 170 -22.97 -2.04 -6.55
CA PRO A 170 -22.55 -3.44 -6.42
C PRO A 170 -22.20 -3.77 -4.97
N ASP A 171 -22.29 -5.06 -4.60
CA ASP A 171 -21.88 -5.52 -3.27
C ASP A 171 -20.44 -5.10 -2.94
N PRO A 172 -20.11 -4.87 -1.66
CA PRO A 172 -18.76 -4.54 -1.24
C PRO A 172 -17.77 -5.63 -1.69
N VAL A 173 -16.66 -5.20 -2.29
CA VAL A 173 -15.60 -6.10 -2.77
C VAL A 173 -14.50 -6.34 -1.72
N GLY A 174 -14.58 -5.65 -0.58
CA GLY A 174 -13.68 -5.85 0.54
C GLY A 174 -14.20 -5.19 1.82
N TYR A 175 -13.69 -5.65 2.96
CA TYR A 175 -14.15 -5.26 4.29
C TYR A 175 -12.96 -4.89 5.18
N LEU A 176 -13.07 -3.74 5.85
CA LEU A 176 -12.08 -3.30 6.84
C LEU A 176 -12.11 -4.22 8.06
N LEU A 177 -10.98 -4.88 8.32
CA LEU A 177 -10.76 -5.68 9.54
C LEU A 177 -10.27 -4.79 10.68
N ILE A 178 -9.30 -3.91 10.41
CA ILE A 178 -8.71 -3.00 11.41
C ILE A 178 -8.05 -1.80 10.74
N SER A 179 -8.13 -0.65 11.40
CA SER A 179 -7.36 0.55 11.11
C SER A 179 -7.10 1.21 12.46
N SER A 180 -5.91 1.03 13.01
CA SER A 180 -5.61 1.42 14.38
C SER A 180 -4.14 1.75 14.57
N ARG A 181 -3.87 2.60 15.56
CA ARG A 181 -2.53 2.93 16.02
C ARG A 181 -2.48 2.77 17.54
N VAL A 182 -1.44 2.12 18.03
CA VAL A 182 -1.07 2.09 19.44
C VAL A 182 0.42 2.38 19.53
N ASP A 183 0.77 3.44 20.24
CA ASP A 183 2.13 3.98 20.33
C ASP A 183 2.80 4.19 18.95
N ASP A 184 3.84 3.40 18.66
CA ASP A 184 4.65 3.43 17.45
C ASP A 184 4.26 2.37 16.42
N VAL A 185 3.20 1.58 16.68
CA VAL A 185 2.71 0.55 15.76
C VAL A 185 1.38 0.98 15.16
N VAL A 186 1.32 0.95 13.82
CA VAL A 186 0.10 1.17 13.05
C VAL A 186 -0.28 -0.10 12.32
N VAL A 187 -1.56 -0.44 12.36
CA VAL A 187 -2.11 -1.65 11.76
C VAL A 187 -3.25 -1.27 10.84
N VAL A 188 -3.17 -1.77 9.62
CA VAL A 188 -4.27 -1.74 8.65
C VAL A 188 -4.53 -3.18 8.22
N GLY A 189 -5.79 -3.58 8.12
CA GLY A 189 -6.15 -4.92 7.69
C GLY A 189 -7.47 -4.93 6.92
N TYR A 190 -7.51 -5.68 5.83
CA TYR A 190 -8.69 -5.84 4.98
C TYR A 190 -8.86 -7.29 4.55
N ASP A 191 -10.11 -7.72 4.36
CA ASP A 191 -10.44 -8.95 3.65
C ASP A 191 -11.08 -8.62 2.30
N CYS A 192 -10.43 -9.04 1.21
CA CYS A 192 -10.85 -8.77 -0.17
C CYS A 192 -11.29 -10.01 -0.94
N ALA A 193 -11.63 -11.13 -0.28
CA ALA A 193 -12.05 -12.35 -0.99
C ALA A 193 -13.17 -12.10 -2.00
N ALA A 194 -14.12 -11.23 -1.66
CA ALA A 194 -15.26 -10.86 -2.52
C ALA A 194 -14.87 -10.15 -3.82
N ALA A 195 -13.67 -9.57 -3.90
CA ALA A 195 -13.14 -9.03 -5.15
C ALA A 195 -12.77 -10.13 -6.14
N TYR A 196 -12.58 -11.37 -5.69
CA TYR A 196 -12.19 -12.52 -6.49
C TYR A 196 -13.40 -13.43 -6.74
N ASP A 197 -13.24 -14.45 -7.58
CA ASP A 197 -14.30 -15.45 -7.76
C ASP A 197 -14.53 -16.28 -6.48
N GLU A 198 -15.58 -17.10 -6.52
CA GLU A 198 -16.01 -17.91 -5.38
C GLU A 198 -15.01 -19.00 -4.93
N VAL A 199 -13.91 -19.21 -5.67
CA VAL A 199 -12.85 -20.10 -5.24
C VAL A 199 -12.14 -19.55 -4.02
N ILE A 200 -11.91 -18.22 -3.97
CA ILE A 200 -11.25 -17.56 -2.85
C ILE A 200 -12.29 -17.22 -1.79
N THR A 201 -12.23 -17.90 -0.66
CA THR A 201 -13.16 -17.71 0.46
C THR A 201 -12.63 -16.70 1.47
N ARG A 202 -11.31 -16.50 1.51
CA ARG A 202 -10.64 -15.52 2.35
C ARG A 202 -9.43 -14.95 1.64
N PHE A 203 -9.28 -13.63 1.65
CA PHE A 203 -8.02 -12.98 1.35
C PHE A 203 -7.85 -11.81 2.30
N ALA A 204 -7.42 -12.13 3.52
CA ALA A 204 -7.13 -11.14 4.54
C ALA A 204 -5.66 -10.72 4.45
N ARG A 205 -5.41 -9.43 4.29
CA ARG A 205 -4.07 -8.84 4.30
C ARG A 205 -3.95 -7.84 5.43
N PHE A 206 -2.86 -7.93 6.19
CA PHE A 206 -2.51 -6.99 7.25
C PHE A 206 -1.20 -6.29 6.91
N TRP A 207 -1.18 -4.98 7.05
CA TRP A 207 0.02 -4.15 7.02
C TRP A 207 0.29 -3.64 8.43
N VAL A 208 1.43 -4.03 8.99
CA VAL A 208 1.85 -3.66 10.34
C VAL A 208 3.10 -2.79 10.26
N LEU A 209 2.90 -1.48 10.28
CA LEU A 209 3.97 -0.48 10.30
C LEU A 209 4.50 -0.33 11.73
N CYS A 210 5.77 -0.67 11.92
CA CYS A 210 6.45 -0.70 13.20
C CYS A 210 7.49 0.42 13.26
N GLY A 211 7.18 1.49 13.99
CA GLY A 211 7.96 2.71 14.00
C GLY A 211 8.02 3.37 12.61
N ALA A 212 9.17 3.95 12.29
CA ALA A 212 9.38 4.63 11.01
C ALA A 212 9.98 3.74 9.91
N HIS A 213 10.45 2.54 10.23
CA HIS A 213 11.39 1.83 9.34
C HIS A 213 11.08 0.35 9.08
N ALA A 214 10.06 -0.23 9.70
CA ALA A 214 9.74 -1.64 9.49
C ALA A 214 8.26 -1.81 9.14
N VAL A 215 7.96 -2.64 8.14
CA VAL A 215 6.59 -3.07 7.82
C VAL A 215 6.56 -4.59 7.71
N PHE A 216 5.60 -5.22 8.37
CA PHE A 216 5.22 -6.60 8.09
C PHE A 216 3.93 -6.62 7.27
N ILE A 217 3.90 -7.45 6.24
CA ILE A 217 2.72 -7.74 5.43
C ILE A 217 2.37 -9.20 5.68
N VAL A 218 1.17 -9.45 6.20
CA VAL A 218 0.71 -10.80 6.51
C VAL A 218 -0.53 -11.09 5.67
N ASP A 219 -0.40 -12.06 4.76
CA ASP A 219 -1.50 -12.59 3.96
C ASP A 219 -2.04 -13.85 4.60
N ARG A 220 -3.36 -13.94 4.73
CA ARG A 220 -4.10 -15.14 5.12
C ARG A 220 -5.13 -15.44 4.05
N ILE A 221 -4.85 -16.47 3.28
CA ILE A 221 -5.61 -16.87 2.09
C ILE A 221 -6.25 -18.23 2.37
N SER A 222 -7.55 -18.34 2.11
CA SER A 222 -8.26 -19.61 2.10
C SER A 222 -9.07 -19.73 0.81
N ALA A 223 -9.17 -20.96 0.30
CA ALA A 223 -9.85 -21.30 -0.93
C ALA A 223 -10.59 -22.64 -0.81
N THR A 224 -11.65 -22.81 -1.60
CA THR A 224 -12.44 -24.05 -1.65
C THR A 224 -11.72 -25.22 -2.33
N GLN A 225 -10.66 -24.92 -3.10
CA GLN A 225 -9.80 -25.88 -3.79
C GLN A 225 -8.36 -25.36 -3.81
N PRO A 226 -7.34 -26.21 -4.06
CA PRO A 226 -5.96 -25.76 -4.14
C PRO A 226 -5.75 -24.71 -5.23
N VAL A 227 -5.15 -23.58 -4.86
CA VAL A 227 -4.77 -22.49 -5.79
C VAL A 227 -3.29 -22.17 -5.67
N GLY A 228 -2.66 -21.85 -6.80
CA GLY A 228 -1.35 -21.21 -6.85
C GLY A 228 -1.50 -19.73 -6.51
N THR A 229 -0.53 -19.19 -5.79
CA THR A 229 -0.52 -17.77 -5.38
C THR A 229 0.73 -17.10 -5.93
N THR A 230 0.55 -15.93 -6.54
CA THR A 230 1.65 -15.07 -7.01
C THR A 230 1.51 -13.68 -6.41
N TRP A 231 2.53 -13.23 -5.68
CA TRP A 231 2.66 -11.87 -5.16
C TRP A 231 3.36 -11.00 -6.19
N HIS A 232 2.85 -9.79 -6.41
CA HIS A 232 3.38 -8.81 -7.34
C HIS A 232 3.93 -7.60 -6.58
N TRP A 233 5.03 -7.05 -7.07
CA TRP A 233 5.73 -5.90 -6.49
C TRP A 233 6.11 -4.95 -7.62
N THR A 234 5.50 -3.78 -7.67
CA THR A 234 5.75 -2.74 -8.67
C THR A 234 6.57 -1.62 -8.04
N LEU A 235 7.78 -1.42 -8.55
CA LEU A 235 8.72 -0.42 -8.08
C LEU A 235 8.67 0.86 -8.92
N ASP A 236 9.00 1.98 -8.29
CA ASP A 236 9.05 3.30 -8.94
C ASP A 236 10.37 3.59 -9.65
N ASN A 237 10.35 3.57 -10.98
CA ASN A 237 11.47 3.93 -11.84
C ASN A 237 11.11 5.03 -12.86
N ARG A 238 10.17 5.91 -12.53
CA ARG A 238 9.60 6.86 -13.51
C ARG A 238 10.63 7.77 -14.18
N ASP A 239 11.72 8.10 -13.49
CA ASP A 239 12.82 8.94 -13.98
C ASP A 239 14.13 8.16 -14.25
N GLY A 240 14.09 6.82 -14.21
CA GLY A 240 15.27 5.98 -14.43
C GLY A 240 16.31 5.96 -13.30
N ARG A 241 16.01 6.52 -12.12
CA ARG A 241 16.96 6.60 -10.98
C ARG A 241 16.88 5.44 -10.00
N LEU A 242 16.02 4.46 -10.25
CA LEU A 242 15.87 3.30 -9.36
C LEU A 242 17.10 2.40 -9.43
N THR A 243 17.66 2.03 -8.27
CA THR A 243 18.60 0.92 -8.14
C THR A 243 17.89 -0.24 -7.48
N HIS A 244 17.95 -1.42 -8.09
CA HIS A 244 17.31 -2.62 -7.54
C HIS A 244 18.19 -3.87 -7.73
N LYS A 245 18.09 -4.83 -6.81
CA LYS A 245 18.84 -6.08 -6.85
C LYS A 245 18.11 -7.18 -6.10
N VAL A 246 17.93 -8.32 -6.75
CA VAL A 246 17.55 -9.56 -6.06
C VAL A 246 18.77 -10.11 -5.31
N GLY A 247 18.66 -10.22 -4.00
CA GLY A 247 19.67 -10.77 -3.12
C GLY A 247 19.62 -12.30 -3.05
N LYS A 248 20.69 -12.91 -2.52
CA LYS A 248 20.82 -14.38 -2.39
C LYS A 248 19.89 -15.00 -1.33
N THR A 249 19.32 -14.20 -0.43
CA THR A 249 18.50 -14.67 0.70
C THR A 249 17.06 -14.23 0.54
N GLN A 250 16.44 -14.54 -0.60
CA GLN A 250 15.03 -14.24 -0.92
C GLN A 250 14.63 -12.81 -0.56
N ASN A 251 15.45 -11.83 -0.98
CA ASN A 251 15.14 -10.42 -0.77
C ASN A 251 15.33 -9.61 -2.05
N LEU A 252 14.61 -8.51 -2.09
CA LEU A 252 14.72 -7.47 -3.10
C LEU A 252 15.19 -6.21 -2.40
N VAL A 253 16.39 -5.74 -2.77
CA VAL A 253 16.92 -4.45 -2.32
C VAL A 253 16.57 -3.41 -3.36
N VAL A 254 15.95 -2.32 -2.93
CA VAL A 254 15.46 -1.21 -3.76
C VAL A 254 15.97 0.10 -3.17
N ARG A 255 16.44 1.02 -4.01
CA ARG A 255 16.93 2.33 -3.58
C ARG A 255 16.61 3.39 -4.62
N ARG A 256 16.19 4.55 -4.15
CA ARG A 256 15.80 5.71 -4.97
C ARG A 256 15.97 6.97 -4.11
N GLY A 257 16.65 7.99 -4.64
CA GLY A 257 16.95 9.21 -3.87
C GLY A 257 17.67 8.89 -2.54
N ASP A 258 17.19 9.47 -1.44
CA ASP A 258 17.66 9.16 -0.08
C ASP A 258 16.85 8.03 0.60
N ALA A 259 16.07 7.28 -0.16
CA ALA A 259 15.29 6.17 0.36
C ALA A 259 15.86 4.84 -0.09
N GLY A 260 15.79 3.86 0.80
CA GLY A 260 16.01 2.48 0.45
C GLY A 260 15.14 1.53 1.25
N MET A 261 14.91 0.38 0.63
CA MET A 261 14.07 -0.70 1.11
C MET A 261 14.75 -2.03 0.87
N LYS A 262 14.66 -2.94 1.84
CA LYS A 262 14.94 -4.36 1.68
C LYS A 262 13.67 -5.14 2.00
N LEU A 263 13.04 -5.66 0.95
CA LEU A 263 11.86 -6.51 1.03
C LEU A 263 12.32 -7.97 1.13
N PHE A 264 11.84 -8.69 2.13
CA PHE A 264 12.07 -10.10 2.35
C PHE A 264 10.79 -10.89 2.14
N HIS A 265 10.89 -12.00 1.42
CA HIS A 265 9.82 -12.99 1.32
C HIS A 265 10.06 -14.11 2.35
N VAL A 266 9.08 -14.38 3.21
CA VAL A 266 9.18 -15.40 4.26
C VAL A 266 8.36 -16.63 3.83
N GLY A 267 8.87 -17.35 2.83
CA GLY A 267 8.19 -18.51 2.30
C GLY A 267 8.96 -19.22 1.19
N PRO A 268 8.38 -20.28 0.61
CA PRO A 268 8.91 -20.90 -0.60
C PRO A 268 8.72 -19.98 -1.81
N GLY A 269 9.62 -20.09 -2.79
CA GLY A 269 9.62 -19.25 -3.99
C GLY A 269 10.75 -18.22 -3.98
N GLU A 270 11.00 -17.62 -5.13
CA GLU A 270 12.05 -16.64 -5.33
C GLU A 270 11.52 -15.44 -6.11
N PHE A 271 12.17 -14.30 -5.96
CA PHE A 271 11.86 -13.12 -6.76
C PHE A 271 12.21 -13.38 -8.23
N ALA A 272 11.22 -13.28 -9.10
CA ALA A 272 11.37 -13.32 -10.55
C ALA A 272 11.15 -11.91 -11.13
N GLY A 273 11.99 -11.51 -12.10
CA GLY A 273 11.97 -10.19 -12.71
C GLY A 273 13.37 -9.71 -13.12
N PRO A 274 13.52 -8.44 -13.55
CA PRO A 274 12.44 -7.45 -13.65
C PRO A 274 11.50 -7.74 -14.82
N VAL A 275 10.22 -7.41 -14.65
CA VAL A 275 9.24 -7.24 -15.72
C VAL A 275 9.04 -5.75 -15.92
N TYR A 276 9.22 -5.24 -17.13
CA TYR A 276 9.01 -3.81 -17.37
C TYR A 276 7.52 -3.50 -17.48
N GLY A 277 7.12 -2.45 -16.77
CA GLY A 277 5.77 -1.92 -16.73
C GLY A 277 5.78 -0.40 -16.85
N PHE A 278 4.64 0.20 -16.55
CA PHE A 278 4.39 1.62 -16.76
C PHE A 278 3.98 2.28 -15.44
N LEU A 279 4.55 3.44 -15.14
CA LEU A 279 4.08 4.35 -14.11
C LEU A 279 3.79 5.69 -14.77
N HIS A 280 2.57 6.18 -14.60
CA HIS A 280 2.13 7.44 -15.18
C HIS A 280 2.28 8.58 -14.19
N ASP A 281 2.86 9.69 -14.64
CA ASP A 281 3.07 10.85 -13.81
C ASP A 281 1.82 11.73 -13.73
N TRP A 282 1.10 11.93 -14.84
CA TRP A 282 -0.18 12.62 -14.79
C TRP A 282 -1.12 12.14 -15.87
N TYR A 283 -2.40 12.34 -15.61
CA TYR A 283 -3.44 11.96 -16.54
C TYR A 283 -3.53 12.97 -17.70
N SER A 284 -3.60 12.43 -18.92
CA SER A 284 -3.99 13.17 -20.11
C SER A 284 -5.20 12.51 -20.77
N PRO A 285 -6.17 13.31 -21.28
CA PRO A 285 -7.28 12.77 -22.07
C PRO A 285 -6.84 12.30 -23.47
N GLU A 286 -5.63 12.68 -23.90
CA GLU A 286 -5.02 12.23 -25.15
C GLU A 286 -3.93 11.18 -24.87
N PRO A 287 -3.79 10.15 -25.72
CA PRO A 287 -2.75 9.15 -25.58
C PRO A 287 -1.38 9.72 -26.01
N ALA A 288 -0.33 9.05 -25.55
CA ALA A 288 1.08 9.34 -25.81
C ALA A 288 1.49 10.77 -25.45
N GLN A 289 0.87 11.35 -24.42
CA GLN A 289 1.22 12.69 -23.95
C GLN A 289 2.31 12.65 -22.89
N MET A 290 2.93 13.80 -22.69
CA MET A 290 3.80 14.05 -21.55
C MET A 290 3.06 13.61 -20.27
N GLY A 291 3.70 12.81 -19.43
CA GLY A 291 3.13 12.23 -18.21
C GLY A 291 2.58 10.81 -18.36
N GLU A 292 2.30 10.34 -19.58
CA GLU A 292 2.03 8.91 -19.80
C GLU A 292 3.34 8.13 -19.73
N GLY A 293 3.49 7.30 -18.70
CA GLY A 293 4.62 6.41 -18.51
C GLY A 293 5.04 5.62 -19.75
N THR A 294 6.35 5.47 -19.91
CA THR A 294 6.97 4.65 -20.96
C THR A 294 7.42 3.30 -20.40
N ASP A 295 7.82 2.38 -21.27
CA ASP A 295 8.33 1.06 -20.85
C ASP A 295 9.49 1.22 -19.86
N GLY A 296 9.44 0.48 -18.76
CA GLY A 296 10.44 0.50 -17.69
C GLY A 296 10.30 1.65 -16.68
N THR A 297 9.29 2.52 -16.81
CA THR A 297 8.95 3.50 -15.75
C THR A 297 8.41 2.81 -14.50
N GLY A 298 7.75 1.65 -14.66
CA GLY A 298 7.49 0.69 -13.60
C GLY A 298 8.39 -0.52 -13.71
N ILE A 299 8.91 -1.02 -12.58
CA ILE A 299 9.71 -2.25 -12.54
C ILE A 299 8.99 -3.29 -11.68
N GLY A 300 8.48 -4.34 -12.31
CA GLY A 300 7.76 -5.42 -11.66
C GLY A 300 8.67 -6.56 -11.20
N TYR A 301 8.39 -7.09 -10.02
CA TYR A 301 8.90 -8.35 -9.51
C TYR A 301 7.76 -9.22 -9.02
N THR A 302 7.90 -10.54 -9.16
CA THR A 302 6.92 -11.48 -8.63
C THR A 302 7.58 -12.49 -7.71
N VAL A 303 6.80 -13.03 -6.78
CA VAL A 303 7.14 -14.25 -6.05
C VAL A 303 5.99 -15.21 -6.21
N ARG A 304 6.26 -16.46 -6.59
CA ARG A 304 5.24 -17.49 -6.77
C ARG A 304 5.42 -18.59 -5.74
N ASP A 305 4.35 -18.94 -5.03
CA ASP A 305 4.32 -20.16 -4.23
C ASP A 305 4.45 -21.37 -5.17
N PRO A 306 5.49 -22.21 -5.04
CA PRO A 306 5.62 -23.40 -5.88
C PRO A 306 4.52 -24.44 -5.63
N GLU A 307 3.84 -24.37 -4.49
CA GLU A 307 2.74 -25.27 -4.14
C GLU A 307 1.39 -24.61 -4.33
N GLN A 308 0.40 -25.41 -4.73
CA GLN A 308 -1.00 -25.00 -4.71
C GLN A 308 -1.63 -25.48 -3.42
N ARG A 309 -2.30 -24.58 -2.69
CA ARG A 309 -2.82 -24.85 -1.34
C ARG A 309 -4.25 -24.32 -1.20
N THR A 310 -5.03 -24.93 -0.32
CA THR A 310 -6.33 -24.40 0.10
C THR A 310 -6.16 -23.30 1.13
N ASP A 311 -5.11 -23.37 1.93
CA ASP A 311 -4.84 -22.42 3.01
C ASP A 311 -3.37 -22.01 2.97
N CYS A 312 -3.12 -20.71 3.03
CA CYS A 312 -1.78 -20.14 2.98
C CYS A 312 -1.71 -18.91 3.87
N THR A 313 -0.80 -18.96 4.86
CA THR A 313 -0.33 -17.78 5.57
C THR A 313 1.04 -17.41 5.01
N MET A 314 1.18 -16.19 4.48
CA MET A 314 2.43 -15.70 3.93
C MET A 314 2.85 -14.40 4.59
N VAL A 315 4.15 -14.26 4.88
CA VAL A 315 4.70 -13.01 5.39
C VAL A 315 5.71 -12.42 4.43
N HIS A 316 5.63 -11.11 4.28
CA HIS A 316 6.69 -10.30 3.71
C HIS A 316 7.12 -9.26 4.75
N ALA A 317 8.42 -9.07 4.90
CA ALA A 317 8.97 -8.11 5.86
C ALA A 317 9.76 -7.05 5.08
N ILE A 318 9.56 -5.79 5.43
CA ILE A 318 10.18 -4.66 4.74
C ILE A 318 10.96 -3.84 5.76
N GLY A 319 12.28 -3.78 5.57
CA GLY A 319 13.14 -2.84 6.29
C GLY A 319 13.44 -1.63 5.41
N MET A 320 13.25 -0.43 5.94
CA MET A 320 13.46 0.84 5.25
C MET A 320 14.54 1.68 5.93
N GLY A 321 15.15 2.59 5.19
CA GLY A 321 16.10 3.56 5.73
C GLY A 321 16.65 4.43 4.61
N THR A 322 17.83 5.01 4.84
CA THR A 322 18.53 5.73 3.78
C THR A 322 19.02 4.78 2.69
N PHE A 323 19.48 5.35 1.58
CA PHE A 323 20.14 4.61 0.50
C PHE A 323 21.19 3.63 1.05
N GLY A 324 22.08 4.09 1.94
CA GLY A 324 23.09 3.26 2.59
C GLY A 324 22.55 2.38 3.73
N GLY A 325 21.73 2.96 4.61
CA GLY A 325 21.21 2.32 5.83
C GLY A 325 20.46 1.02 5.57
N THR A 326 19.86 0.89 4.38
CA THR A 326 19.13 -0.30 3.92
C THR A 326 19.98 -1.59 3.95
N ALA A 327 21.31 -1.48 3.84
CA ALA A 327 22.20 -2.64 3.92
C ALA A 327 22.12 -3.36 5.27
N SER A 328 21.85 -2.62 6.35
CA SER A 328 21.82 -3.11 7.75
C SER A 328 20.66 -4.05 8.07
N TRP A 329 19.63 -4.13 7.22
CA TRP A 329 18.47 -4.96 7.49
C TRP A 329 18.77 -6.44 7.30
N HIS A 330 18.41 -7.24 8.30
CA HIS A 330 18.54 -8.68 8.32
C HIS A 330 17.27 -9.33 8.86
N LEU A 331 16.87 -10.43 8.23
CA LEU A 331 15.75 -11.24 8.69
C LEU A 331 16.30 -12.51 9.33
N ARG A 332 15.82 -12.82 10.54
CA ARG A 332 16.05 -14.09 11.24
C ARG A 332 14.71 -14.78 11.42
N LYS A 333 14.68 -16.09 11.21
CA LYS A 333 13.52 -16.94 11.53
C LYS A 333 13.91 -17.80 12.73
N SER A 334 13.07 -17.86 13.75
CA SER A 334 13.17 -18.97 14.73
C SER A 334 12.43 -20.19 14.20
N ASP A 335 11.33 -19.97 13.50
CA ASP A 335 10.42 -20.93 12.88
C ASP A 335 9.52 -20.18 11.86
N ASP A 336 8.54 -20.85 11.27
CA ASP A 336 7.63 -20.26 10.27
C ASP A 336 6.60 -19.27 10.87
N ARG A 337 6.45 -19.24 12.20
CA ARG A 337 5.49 -18.39 12.93
C ARG A 337 6.15 -17.23 13.65
N SER A 338 7.48 -17.20 13.77
CA SER A 338 8.22 -16.15 14.47
C SER A 338 9.37 -15.60 13.61
N ILE A 339 9.21 -14.35 13.22
CA ILE A 339 10.03 -13.65 12.22
C ILE A 339 10.60 -12.39 12.87
N VAL A 340 11.93 -12.30 12.94
CA VAL A 340 12.62 -11.14 13.48
C VAL A 340 13.26 -10.34 12.36
N LEU A 341 12.98 -9.04 12.33
CA LEU A 341 13.58 -8.06 11.43
C LEU A 341 14.47 -7.11 12.26
N ASP A 342 15.79 -7.27 12.12
CA ASP A 342 16.80 -6.44 12.75
C ASP A 342 17.37 -5.43 11.75
N GLY A 343 17.61 -4.20 12.19
CA GLY A 343 18.24 -3.18 11.36
C GLY A 343 18.93 -2.10 12.18
N ALA A 344 19.70 -1.26 11.48
CA ALA A 344 20.26 -0.04 12.01
C ALA A 344 20.18 1.08 10.94
N PRO A 345 18.95 1.48 10.54
CA PRO A 345 18.74 2.34 9.38
C PRO A 345 19.41 3.71 9.51
N GLU A 346 19.63 4.18 10.74
CA GLU A 346 20.21 5.48 11.09
C GLU A 346 21.27 5.34 12.20
N ALA A 347 22.05 4.26 12.18
CA ALA A 347 23.01 3.88 13.22
C ALA A 347 22.41 3.47 14.58
N GLU A 348 21.14 3.73 14.83
CA GLU A 348 20.40 3.17 15.97
C GLU A 348 19.83 1.79 15.63
N ARG A 349 20.10 0.82 16.51
CA ARG A 349 19.60 -0.54 16.34
C ARG A 349 18.11 -0.60 16.65
N VAL A 350 17.36 -1.20 15.75
CA VAL A 350 15.95 -1.55 15.94
C VAL A 350 15.76 -3.04 15.67
N SER A 351 14.85 -3.66 16.42
CA SER A 351 14.54 -5.08 16.25
C SER A 351 13.07 -5.33 16.52
N TRP A 352 12.40 -5.86 15.51
CA TRP A 352 10.97 -6.12 15.53
C TRP A 352 10.72 -7.60 15.27
N ARG A 353 9.93 -8.23 16.11
CA ARG A 353 9.53 -9.63 15.94
C ARG A 353 8.04 -9.71 15.66
N LEU A 354 7.67 -10.34 14.56
CA LEU A 354 6.30 -10.77 14.29
C LEU A 354 6.12 -12.21 14.76
N GLU A 355 5.08 -12.46 15.54
CA GLU A 355 4.62 -13.77 15.98
C GLU A 355 3.19 -14.01 15.44
N ILE A 356 2.98 -15.15 14.80
CA ILE A 356 1.72 -15.53 14.15
C ILE A 356 1.10 -16.70 14.92
N ASP A 357 -0.12 -16.50 15.40
CA ASP A 357 -0.96 -17.56 15.92
C ASP A 357 -2.09 -17.83 14.93
N ASP A 358 -2.10 -19.03 14.35
CA ASP A 358 -3.14 -19.50 13.42
C ASP A 358 -3.99 -20.61 14.06
N GLU A 359 -3.86 -20.86 15.37
CA GLU A 359 -4.63 -21.88 16.08
C GLU A 359 -6.04 -21.38 16.45
N SER A 360 -6.62 -21.91 17.52
CA SER A 360 -8.03 -21.71 17.90
C SER A 360 -8.50 -20.26 18.04
N ALA A 361 -7.57 -19.30 18.21
CA ALA A 361 -7.84 -17.87 18.22
C ALA A 361 -6.79 -17.14 17.38
N PRO A 362 -7.04 -16.89 16.07
CA PRO A 362 -6.01 -16.37 15.19
C PRO A 362 -5.55 -14.99 15.65
N ALA A 363 -4.27 -14.81 15.96
CA ALA A 363 -3.71 -13.55 16.45
C ALA A 363 -2.43 -13.20 15.69
N LEU A 364 -2.10 -11.91 15.64
CA LEU A 364 -0.77 -11.45 15.23
C LEU A 364 -0.20 -10.63 16.39
N SER A 365 1.04 -10.92 16.78
CA SER A 365 1.74 -10.13 17.78
C SER A 365 3.01 -9.54 17.18
N VAL A 366 3.28 -8.28 17.48
CA VAL A 366 4.55 -7.65 17.14
C VAL A 366 5.24 -7.23 18.44
N VAL A 367 6.52 -7.54 18.56
CA VAL A 367 7.34 -7.18 19.72
C VAL A 367 8.44 -6.22 19.27
N ASN A 368 8.52 -5.06 19.92
CA ASN A 368 9.69 -4.20 19.85
C ASN A 368 10.74 -4.75 20.83
N GLU A 369 11.71 -5.54 20.34
CA GLU A 369 12.73 -6.15 21.21
C GLU A 369 13.66 -5.11 21.84
N THR A 370 13.81 -3.95 21.20
CA THR A 370 14.65 -2.86 21.71
C THR A 370 13.96 -2.08 22.82
N ALA A 371 12.65 -1.85 22.71
CA ALA A 371 11.87 -1.11 23.70
C ALA A 371 11.18 -1.99 24.76
N GLY A 372 11.17 -3.32 24.59
CA GLY A 372 10.53 -4.25 25.53
C GLY A 372 9.00 -4.17 25.53
N LYS A 373 8.38 -3.83 24.39
CA LYS A 373 6.92 -3.71 24.25
C LYS A 373 6.36 -4.78 23.32
N ALA A 374 5.19 -5.33 23.67
CA ALA A 374 4.47 -6.29 22.84
C ALA A 374 3.08 -5.75 22.48
N TYR A 375 2.75 -5.85 21.21
CA TYR A 375 1.50 -5.40 20.62
C TYR A 375 0.78 -6.59 20.03
N THR A 376 -0.48 -6.82 20.39
CA THR A 376 -1.24 -7.98 19.93
C THR A 376 -2.55 -7.53 19.30
N MET A 377 -2.80 -8.04 18.11
CA MET A 377 -4.06 -7.89 17.39
C MET A 377 -4.77 -9.25 17.27
N PHE A 378 -6.08 -9.24 17.46
CA PHE A 378 -6.91 -10.44 17.49
C PHE A 378 -8.34 -10.12 17.01
N PRO A 379 -9.07 -11.11 16.46
CA PRO A 379 -10.45 -10.92 16.05
C PRO A 379 -11.34 -10.74 17.29
N SER A 380 -12.22 -9.75 17.22
CA SER A 380 -13.34 -9.58 18.16
C SER A 380 -14.56 -10.39 17.69
N SER A 381 -15.55 -10.53 18.58
CA SER A 381 -16.84 -11.13 18.24
C SER A 381 -17.63 -10.37 17.18
N SER A 382 -17.26 -9.12 16.88
CA SER A 382 -17.92 -8.29 15.85
C SER A 382 -17.40 -8.55 14.43
N GLY A 383 -16.39 -9.40 14.27
CA GLY A 383 -15.68 -9.61 13.00
C GLY A 383 -14.61 -8.54 12.70
N ARG A 384 -14.57 -7.44 13.46
CA ARG A 384 -13.42 -6.52 13.47
C ARG A 384 -12.28 -7.07 14.31
N TRP A 385 -11.07 -6.63 14.02
CA TRP A 385 -9.89 -6.92 14.81
C TRP A 385 -9.66 -5.81 15.83
N GLU A 386 -9.28 -6.21 17.04
CA GLU A 386 -8.90 -5.33 18.15
C GLU A 386 -7.38 -5.27 18.27
N PHE A 387 -6.86 -4.21 18.89
CA PHE A 387 -5.43 -3.98 19.03
C PHE A 387 -5.09 -3.54 20.46
N THR A 388 -4.14 -4.23 21.09
CA THR A 388 -3.76 -4.00 22.49
C THR A 388 -2.24 -4.00 22.65
N VAL A 389 -1.75 -3.34 23.71
CA VAL A 389 -0.32 -3.30 24.08
C VAL A 389 -0.11 -3.80 25.51
N LYS A 390 1.00 -4.50 25.74
CA LYS A 390 1.48 -4.93 27.06
C LYS A 390 2.98 -4.65 27.17
N ASP A 391 3.39 -4.18 28.34
CA ASP A 391 4.81 -4.14 28.71
C ASP A 391 5.31 -5.57 28.94
N ARG A 392 6.53 -5.86 28.49
CA ARG A 392 7.12 -7.20 28.55
C ARG A 392 8.05 -7.40 29.75
#